data_AF-A0A1F6Y4H4-F1
#
_entry.id   AF-A0A1F6Y4H4-F1
#
_cell.length_a   1.000
_cell.length_b   1.000
_cell.length_c   1.000
_cell.angle_alpha   90.00
_cell.angle_beta   90.00
_cell.angle_gamma   90.00
#
_symmetry.space_group_name_H-M   'P 1'
#
loop_
_entity.id
_entity.type
_entity.pdbx_description
1 polymer ?
#
loop_
_entity_poly.entity_id
_entity_poly.type
_entity_poly.pdbx_seq_one_letter_code
_entity_poly.pdbx_strand_id
1 'polypeptide(L)'
;MEKPPQFIKEFSKEQSSTERQEASRAIKVKRAEHFAEKSARTERQLKMAEQLRAINRLTEEIAELSAGRLAKIKNYLQLRKLRADLALGQKTYDELKQELGATNTERESVVGADVEDASPHLEEARGMIKNFYNKQKEKWMKSEYTQDDITENFSEEHLASLSLEDYTLLLKRFPREMIAHVTRQGIRDHIGLFYHTAGAGAYANGFMKMAEDGRLRSPLGVYLVEEEKEKAIAKFLQLDRYKTQKEALAHLDSLVGGEQGGSGSYVDRMAVHFATEEVADVYYGSETGNEIFVIYPSAYIASQYYFNGKLNEGGGGYWNDQWVWANEERGMDLNAGIVFIPEEARVDRKTGSRYEIDKDGNPVKNSKSAEAIKKVVEAPDFLGFAEQIMEILRRTDDKKRQLLESFRDKLEQEFGITDMRLQMAILSYNCLLDLTIRVKSRANGETDPRHSIDSGIGDVLSQAGIFYNEASDPINSKDFWEAYFTKNPNKRPSKIVYYRGTDPSQAFWQWRREQGIDKKAKDKDIGFSDRHVDRDAPEATAGLERFRTLATKVIEDRFSERETMAA
;
A
#
# COMPACT_ATOMS: atom_id res chain seq x y z
N MET A 1 18.86 16.65 2.65
CA MET A 1 17.72 17.40 3.22
C MET A 1 16.50 17.02 2.40
N GLU A 2 15.45 16.49 3.03
CA GLU A 2 14.18 16.23 2.34
C GLU A 2 13.65 17.52 1.73
N LYS A 3 13.30 17.48 0.43
CA LYS A 3 12.67 18.61 -0.22
C LYS A 3 11.24 18.71 0.30
N PRO A 4 10.77 19.88 0.77
CA PRO A 4 9.38 20.01 1.20
C PRO A 4 8.45 19.77 0.01
N PRO A 5 7.27 19.13 0.23
CA PRO A 5 6.31 18.89 -0.82
C PRO A 5 5.81 20.19 -1.43
N GLN A 6 5.33 20.10 -2.66
CA GLN A 6 4.92 21.26 -3.45
C GLN A 6 3.76 22.02 -2.78
N PHE A 7 2.73 21.32 -2.30
CA PHE A 7 1.59 21.94 -1.62
C PHE A 7 1.99 22.74 -0.36
N ILE A 8 3.02 22.31 0.40
CA ILE A 8 3.55 23.10 1.52
C ILE A 8 4.27 24.36 1.04
N LYS A 9 4.96 24.28 -0.11
CA LYS A 9 5.60 25.47 -0.71
C LYS A 9 4.55 26.44 -1.23
N GLU A 10 3.43 26.00 -1.78
CA GLU A 10 2.33 26.85 -2.22
C GLU A 10 1.60 27.46 -1.04
N PHE A 11 1.21 26.65 -0.06
CA PHE A 11 0.62 27.11 1.19
C PHE A 11 1.47 28.20 1.86
N SER A 12 2.79 28.02 1.96
CA SER A 12 3.66 29.04 2.56
C SER A 12 3.84 30.30 1.71
N LYS A 13 3.58 30.27 0.39
CA LYS A 13 3.54 31.50 -0.43
C LYS A 13 2.27 32.30 -0.13
N GLU A 14 1.16 31.61 0.02
CA GLU A 14 -0.16 32.23 0.15
C GLU A 14 -0.44 32.66 1.59
N GLN A 15 -0.28 31.73 2.54
CA GLN A 15 -0.70 31.89 3.93
C GLN A 15 0.43 32.37 4.87
N SER A 16 1.67 32.44 4.40
CA SER A 16 2.83 32.84 5.21
C SER A 16 3.88 33.61 4.41
N SER A 17 3.41 34.46 3.49
CA SER A 17 4.27 35.26 2.59
C SER A 17 5.31 36.10 3.34
N THR A 18 4.92 36.79 4.40
CA THR A 18 5.81 37.62 5.23
C THR A 18 6.90 36.77 5.90
N GLU A 19 6.51 35.71 6.61
CA GLU A 19 7.46 34.80 7.28
C GLU A 19 8.43 34.16 6.29
N ARG A 20 7.93 33.81 5.09
CA ARG A 20 8.76 33.26 4.01
C ARG A 20 9.80 34.27 3.54
N GLN A 21 9.43 35.55 3.40
CA GLN A 21 10.36 36.61 3.02
C GLN A 21 11.41 36.84 4.11
N GLU A 22 11.01 36.86 5.38
CA GLU A 22 11.91 37.00 6.52
C GLU A 22 12.92 35.84 6.59
N ALA A 23 12.44 34.60 6.52
CA ALA A 23 13.30 33.42 6.49
C ALA A 23 14.27 33.46 5.30
N SER A 24 13.79 33.84 4.11
CA SER A 24 14.63 33.99 2.91
C SER A 24 15.72 35.04 3.08
N ARG A 25 15.41 36.18 3.72
CA ARG A 25 16.41 37.22 4.04
C ARG A 25 17.45 36.70 5.02
N ALA A 26 17.04 36.05 6.11
CA ALA A 26 17.96 35.48 7.09
C ALA A 26 18.90 34.42 6.48
N ILE A 27 18.36 33.52 5.64
CA ILE A 27 19.16 32.51 4.92
C ILE A 27 20.17 33.17 3.97
N LYS A 28 19.76 34.23 3.25
CA LYS A 28 20.67 34.98 2.36
C LYS A 28 21.81 35.62 3.13
N VAL A 29 21.54 36.18 4.32
CA VAL A 29 22.58 36.75 5.18
C VAL A 29 23.59 35.67 5.58
N LYS A 30 23.14 34.50 6.06
CA LYS A 30 24.05 33.40 6.43
C LYS A 30 24.87 32.86 5.27
N ARG A 31 24.28 32.77 4.08
CA ARG A 31 25.03 32.40 2.87
C ARG A 31 26.05 33.48 2.51
N ALA A 32 25.70 34.76 2.63
CA ALA A 32 26.62 35.86 2.37
C ALA A 32 27.79 35.88 3.36
N GLU A 33 27.54 35.61 4.65
CA GLU A 33 28.58 35.45 5.68
C GLU A 33 29.57 34.34 5.29
N HIS A 34 29.08 33.17 4.89
CA HIS A 34 29.93 32.08 4.40
C HIS A 34 30.79 32.48 3.20
N PHE A 35 30.19 33.09 2.17
CA PHE A 35 30.92 33.45 0.97
C PHE A 35 31.92 34.59 1.22
N ALA A 36 31.61 35.53 2.12
CA ALA A 36 32.55 36.55 2.56
C ALA A 36 33.76 35.95 3.28
N GLU A 37 33.53 35.02 4.22
CA GLU A 37 34.61 34.30 4.91
C GLU A 37 35.44 33.46 3.96
N LYS A 38 34.80 32.75 3.01
CA LYS A 38 35.50 31.98 1.98
C LYS A 38 36.35 32.85 1.08
N SER A 39 35.83 34.01 0.66
CA SER A 39 36.56 34.98 -0.15
C SER A 39 37.76 35.55 0.61
N ALA A 40 37.57 35.95 1.88
CA ALA A 40 38.65 36.45 2.72
C ALA A 40 39.73 35.39 2.97
N ARG A 41 39.34 34.12 3.20
CA ARG A 41 40.28 32.99 3.33
C ARG A 41 41.09 32.79 2.04
N THR A 42 40.43 32.84 0.89
CA THR A 42 41.08 32.71 -0.43
C THR A 42 42.06 33.84 -0.69
N GLU A 43 41.69 35.09 -0.42
CA GLU A 43 42.58 36.25 -0.57
C GLU A 43 43.81 36.14 0.33
N ARG A 44 43.63 35.69 1.59
CA ARG A 44 44.74 35.45 2.51
C ARG A 44 45.66 34.32 2.03
N GLN A 45 45.12 33.23 1.49
CA GLN A 45 45.92 32.16 0.90
C GLN A 45 46.75 32.65 -0.30
N LEU A 46 46.18 33.51 -1.15
CA LEU A 46 46.90 34.13 -2.27
C LEU A 46 48.04 35.03 -1.78
N LYS A 47 47.77 35.92 -0.81
CA LYS A 47 48.81 36.77 -0.18
C LYS A 47 49.92 35.95 0.47
N MET A 48 49.55 34.86 1.15
CA MET A 48 50.52 33.95 1.76
C MET A 48 51.40 33.26 0.70
N ALA A 49 50.82 32.84 -0.43
CA ALA A 49 51.56 32.24 -1.53
C ALA A 49 52.50 33.24 -2.24
N GLU A 50 52.04 34.49 -2.45
CA GLU A 50 52.88 35.57 -2.96
C GLU A 50 54.05 35.87 -2.03
N GLN A 51 53.78 35.95 -0.73
CA GLN A 51 54.81 36.22 0.28
C GLN A 51 55.84 35.09 0.35
N LEU A 52 55.41 33.84 0.23
CA LEU A 52 56.32 32.69 0.17
C LEU A 52 57.22 32.74 -1.08
N ARG A 53 56.69 33.13 -2.24
CA ARG A 53 57.48 33.35 -3.46
C ARG A 53 58.52 34.47 -3.28
N ALA A 54 58.14 35.57 -2.63
CA ALA A 54 59.05 36.67 -2.33
C ALA A 54 60.18 36.25 -1.37
N ILE A 55 59.87 35.49 -0.31
CA ILE A 55 60.85 34.91 0.62
C ILE A 55 61.83 34.00 -0.12
N ASN A 56 61.35 33.12 -1.00
CA ASN A 56 62.20 32.21 -1.77
C ASN A 56 63.16 32.99 -2.68
N ARG A 57 62.67 34.00 -3.40
CA ARG A 57 63.49 34.86 -4.26
C ARG A 57 64.56 35.62 -3.48
N LEU A 58 64.22 36.21 -2.33
CA LEU A 58 65.19 36.90 -1.46
C LEU A 58 66.24 35.93 -0.93
N THR A 59 65.85 34.69 -0.64
CA THR A 59 66.77 33.63 -0.16
C THR A 59 67.77 33.24 -1.25
N GLU A 60 67.32 33.07 -2.49
CA GLU A 60 68.17 32.82 -3.66
C GLU A 60 69.14 33.98 -3.92
N GLU A 61 68.64 35.23 -3.91
CA GLU A 61 69.46 36.43 -4.15
C GLU A 61 70.54 36.61 -3.05
N ILE A 62 70.21 36.33 -1.78
CA ILE A 62 71.19 36.29 -0.69
C ILE A 62 72.23 35.18 -0.93
N ALA A 63 71.82 33.99 -1.40
CA ALA A 63 72.73 32.89 -1.68
C ALA A 63 73.72 33.26 -2.79
N GLU A 64 73.25 33.85 -3.89
CA GLU A 64 74.08 34.32 -5.01
C GLU A 64 75.06 35.42 -4.59
N LEU A 65 74.58 36.48 -3.93
CA LEU A 65 75.41 37.60 -3.49
C LEU A 65 76.40 37.22 -2.38
N SER A 66 76.21 36.06 -1.76
CA SER A 66 77.06 35.53 -0.69
C SER A 66 78.00 34.41 -1.14
N ALA A 67 78.07 34.12 -2.44
CA ALA A 67 78.97 33.15 -3.07
C ALA A 67 80.43 33.63 -3.02
N GLY A 68 81.07 33.53 -1.85
CA GLY A 68 82.49 33.79 -1.62
C GLY A 68 82.80 34.86 -0.55
N ARG A 69 84.02 34.84 0.01
CA ARG A 69 84.44 35.73 1.11
C ARG A 69 84.58 37.21 0.69
N LEU A 70 85.12 37.50 -0.50
CA LEU A 70 85.27 38.87 -1.01
C LEU A 70 83.94 39.50 -1.46
N ALA A 71 83.03 38.69 -2.05
CA ALA A 71 81.70 39.13 -2.45
C ALA A 71 80.85 39.58 -1.26
N LYS A 72 80.92 38.85 -0.13
CA LYS A 72 80.26 39.22 1.13
C LYS A 72 80.69 40.59 1.68
N ILE A 73 81.97 40.94 1.53
CA ILE A 73 82.52 42.22 2.02
C ILE A 73 82.08 43.36 1.10
N LYS A 74 82.17 43.18 -0.22
CA LYS A 74 81.75 44.19 -1.21
C LYS A 74 80.26 44.51 -1.14
N ASN A 75 79.42 43.50 -0.89
CA ASN A 75 77.96 43.61 -0.88
C ASN A 75 77.38 43.73 0.53
N TYR A 76 78.17 44.05 1.56
CA TYR A 76 77.78 44.00 2.97
C TYR A 76 76.49 44.79 3.29
N LEU A 77 76.39 46.04 2.81
CA LEU A 77 75.21 46.88 3.04
C LEU A 77 73.97 46.33 2.33
N GLN A 78 74.13 45.77 1.14
CA GLN A 78 73.05 45.17 0.35
C GLN A 78 72.56 43.86 0.99
N LEU A 79 73.47 42.99 1.43
CA LEU A 79 73.15 41.77 2.16
C LEU A 79 72.46 42.05 3.50
N ARG A 80 72.86 43.11 4.22
CA ARG A 80 72.19 43.53 5.46
C ARG A 80 70.76 43.97 5.18
N LYS A 81 70.52 44.72 4.09
CA LYS A 81 69.17 45.12 3.67
C LYS A 81 68.32 43.92 3.28
N LEU A 82 68.82 43.04 2.39
CA LEU A 82 68.10 41.84 1.96
C LEU A 82 67.75 40.90 3.12
N ARG A 83 68.63 40.74 4.11
CA ARG A 83 68.34 39.96 5.32
C ARG A 83 67.28 40.61 6.21
N ALA A 84 67.24 41.94 6.29
CA ALA A 84 66.18 42.65 7.00
C ALA A 84 64.83 42.48 6.28
N ASP A 85 64.82 42.60 4.95
CA ASP A 85 63.63 42.38 4.12
C ASP A 85 63.14 40.93 4.19
N LEU A 86 64.06 39.95 4.23
CA LEU A 86 63.74 38.53 4.44
C LEU A 86 63.09 38.29 5.82
N ALA A 87 63.65 38.87 6.88
CA ALA A 87 63.11 38.74 8.24
C ALA A 87 61.73 39.38 8.38
N LEU A 88 61.53 40.56 7.76
CA LEU A 88 60.21 41.18 7.67
C LEU A 88 59.24 40.30 6.87
N GLY A 89 59.70 39.75 5.76
CA GLY A 89 58.92 38.89 4.89
C GLY A 89 58.42 37.63 5.60
N GLN A 90 59.32 36.98 6.35
CA GLN A 90 59.02 35.82 7.20
C GLN A 90 58.02 36.17 8.30
N LYS A 91 58.19 37.32 8.97
CA LYS A 91 57.24 37.78 9.99
C LYS A 91 55.83 37.96 9.43
N THR A 92 55.69 38.60 8.27
CA THR A 92 54.39 38.77 7.60
C THR A 92 53.79 37.42 7.17
N TYR A 93 54.61 36.47 6.72
CA TYR A 93 54.14 35.12 6.41
C TYR A 93 53.62 34.39 7.65
N ASP A 94 54.33 34.48 8.77
CA ASP A 94 53.92 33.87 10.04
C ASP A 94 52.63 34.49 10.60
N GLU A 95 52.48 35.82 10.49
CA GLU A 95 51.24 36.54 10.84
C GLU A 95 50.06 36.06 9.98
N LEU A 96 50.21 35.99 8.66
CA LEU A 96 49.17 35.47 7.74
C LEU A 96 48.81 34.01 8.03
N LYS A 97 49.81 33.18 8.35
CA LYS A 97 49.62 31.77 8.69
C LYS A 97 48.86 31.62 10.01
N GLN A 98 49.15 32.46 11.01
CA GLN A 98 48.47 32.47 12.29
C GLN A 98 46.99 32.91 12.13
N GLU A 99 46.74 33.95 11.31
CA GLU A 99 45.39 34.43 10.99
C GLU A 99 44.53 33.42 10.21
N LEU A 100 45.15 32.55 9.41
CA LEU A 100 44.48 31.47 8.70
C LEU A 100 44.06 30.31 9.61
N GLY A 101 44.42 30.34 10.90
CA GLY A 101 44.07 29.28 11.85
C GLY A 101 44.68 27.93 11.49
N ALA A 102 45.83 27.91 10.80
CA ALA A 102 46.52 26.69 10.45
C ALA A 102 47.09 26.04 11.72
N THR A 103 46.28 25.20 12.38
CA THR A 103 46.81 24.12 13.19
C THR A 103 47.73 23.28 12.29
N ASN A 104 48.84 22.79 12.84
CA ASN A 104 50.01 22.23 12.14
C ASN A 104 49.77 20.95 11.31
N THR A 105 48.61 20.76 10.69
CA THR A 105 48.23 19.54 9.95
C THR A 105 47.80 19.77 8.50
N GLU A 106 48.17 20.89 7.88
CA GLU A 106 48.00 21.10 6.43
C GLU A 106 49.30 21.63 5.80
N ARG A 107 50.36 20.82 5.87
CA ARG A 107 51.36 20.83 4.80
C ARG A 107 50.88 19.81 3.78
N GLU A 108 50.69 20.29 2.54
CA GLU A 108 50.35 19.51 1.33
C GLU A 108 48.87 19.28 1.03
N SER A 109 48.16 20.34 0.63
CA SER A 109 47.17 20.24 -0.45
C SER A 109 46.90 21.61 -1.05
N VAL A 110 47.88 22.09 -1.83
CA VAL A 110 47.66 23.17 -2.79
C VAL A 110 46.98 22.51 -4.00
N VAL A 111 45.78 22.99 -4.33
CA VAL A 111 44.97 22.67 -5.52
C VAL A 111 44.22 21.33 -5.47
N GLY A 112 42.89 21.42 -5.39
CA GLY A 112 42.01 20.48 -6.10
C GLY A 112 41.33 19.36 -5.31
N ALA A 113 40.82 19.61 -4.10
CA ALA A 113 39.88 18.67 -3.48
C ALA A 113 38.61 19.39 -3.01
N ASP A 114 37.48 19.00 -3.58
CA ASP A 114 36.13 19.24 -3.07
C ASP A 114 35.99 18.59 -1.69
N VAL A 115 36.57 19.21 -0.67
CA VAL A 115 36.19 18.92 0.71
C VAL A 115 34.82 19.54 0.88
N GLU A 116 33.79 18.72 1.13
CA GLU A 116 32.47 19.21 1.52
C GLU A 116 32.64 20.24 2.62
N ASP A 117 32.43 21.50 2.27
CA ASP A 117 32.67 22.67 3.11
C ASP A 117 31.61 22.67 4.22
N ALA A 118 31.89 21.96 5.31
CA ALA A 118 31.08 21.92 6.54
C ALA A 118 31.22 23.26 7.28
N SER A 119 30.77 24.33 6.62
CA SER A 119 30.74 25.68 7.16
C SER A 119 29.58 25.81 8.17
N PRO A 120 29.84 26.29 9.40
CA PRO A 120 28.79 26.55 10.38
C PRO A 120 27.66 27.42 9.85
N HIS A 121 27.97 28.40 9.00
CA HIS A 121 26.98 29.28 8.37
C HIS A 121 26.08 28.56 7.37
N LEU A 122 26.62 27.59 6.63
CA LEU A 122 25.83 26.78 5.71
C LEU A 122 24.96 25.77 6.45
N GLU A 123 25.45 25.20 7.55
CA GLU A 123 24.66 24.36 8.45
C GLU A 123 23.54 25.14 9.11
N GLU A 124 23.82 26.35 9.60
CA GLU A 124 22.82 27.25 10.17
C GLU A 124 21.75 27.61 9.13
N ALA A 125 22.15 27.97 7.91
CA ALA A 125 21.22 28.23 6.81
C ALA A 125 20.35 27.00 6.47
N ARG A 126 20.93 25.79 6.51
CA ARG A 126 20.19 24.53 6.32
C ARG A 126 19.19 24.30 7.47
N GLY A 127 19.59 24.57 8.71
CA GLY A 127 18.73 24.52 9.89
C GLY A 127 17.57 25.50 9.81
N MET A 128 17.81 26.75 9.37
CA MET A 128 16.77 27.75 9.15
C MET A 128 15.73 27.30 8.12
N ILE A 129 16.15 26.72 7.00
CA ILE A 129 15.25 26.18 5.98
C ILE A 129 14.38 25.06 6.58
N LYS A 130 15.00 24.10 7.27
CA LYS A 130 14.29 22.98 7.91
C LYS A 130 13.26 23.48 8.94
N ASN A 131 13.67 24.40 9.81
CA ASN A 131 12.81 24.97 10.84
C ASN A 131 11.64 25.75 10.25
N PHE A 132 11.88 26.53 9.18
CA PHE A 132 10.82 27.23 8.48
C PHE A 132 9.77 26.24 7.97
N TYR A 133 10.17 25.25 7.18
CA TYR A 133 9.21 24.31 6.60
C TYR A 133 8.53 23.41 7.62
N ASN A 134 9.18 23.06 8.73
CA ASN A 134 8.52 22.36 9.84
C ASN A 134 7.36 23.18 10.43
N LYS A 135 7.57 24.48 10.65
CA LYS A 135 6.48 25.39 11.08
C LYS A 135 5.36 25.49 10.05
N GLN A 136 5.69 25.50 8.75
CA GLN A 136 4.68 25.51 7.69
C GLN A 136 3.86 24.22 7.66
N LYS A 137 4.48 23.06 7.89
CA LYS A 137 3.76 21.78 8.05
C LYS A 137 2.78 21.82 9.22
N GLU A 138 3.19 22.37 10.37
CA GLU A 138 2.30 22.53 11.53
C GLU A 138 1.12 23.46 11.25
N LYS A 139 1.35 24.57 10.55
CA LYS A 139 0.29 25.49 10.15
C LYS A 139 -0.68 24.85 9.16
N TRP A 140 -0.14 24.12 8.17
CA TRP A 140 -0.94 23.37 7.20
C TRP A 140 -1.89 22.37 7.88
N MET A 141 -1.39 21.60 8.84
CA MET A 141 -2.22 20.63 9.55
C MET A 141 -3.34 21.30 10.35
N LYS A 142 -3.14 22.52 10.84
CA LYS A 142 -4.09 23.26 11.68
C LYS A 142 -5.04 24.16 10.88
N SER A 143 -4.74 24.47 9.62
CA SER A 143 -5.61 25.33 8.81
C SER A 143 -6.92 24.63 8.47
N GLU A 144 -7.97 25.44 8.32
CA GLU A 144 -9.22 25.00 7.73
C GLU A 144 -9.02 24.66 6.25
N TYR A 145 -9.99 24.00 5.64
CA TYR A 145 -10.00 23.66 4.22
C TYR A 145 -11.33 24.05 3.58
N THR A 146 -11.32 24.31 2.28
CA THR A 146 -12.48 24.56 1.42
C THR A 146 -12.70 23.42 0.42
N GLN A 147 -13.79 23.47 -0.35
CA GLN A 147 -13.99 22.56 -1.48
C GLN A 147 -12.93 22.76 -2.58
N ASP A 148 -12.48 24.00 -2.79
CA ASP A 148 -11.41 24.31 -3.75
C ASP A 148 -10.10 23.67 -3.32
N ASP A 149 -9.76 23.73 -2.02
CA ASP A 149 -8.59 23.02 -1.48
C ASP A 149 -8.66 21.51 -1.77
N ILE A 150 -9.84 20.89 -1.63
CA ILE A 150 -10.02 19.46 -1.92
C ILE A 150 -9.85 19.20 -3.43
N THR A 151 -10.50 20.01 -4.27
CA THR A 151 -10.45 19.86 -5.73
C THR A 151 -9.03 19.98 -6.27
N GLU A 152 -8.24 20.90 -5.72
CA GLU A 152 -6.83 21.08 -6.09
C GLU A 152 -5.95 19.94 -5.60
N ASN A 153 -6.13 19.51 -4.33
CA ASN A 153 -5.21 18.57 -3.70
C ASN A 153 -5.56 17.09 -3.93
N PHE A 154 -6.79 16.76 -4.30
CA PHE A 154 -7.25 15.38 -4.49
C PHE A 154 -7.56 15.07 -5.95
N SER A 155 -6.76 15.57 -6.90
CA SER A 155 -6.74 15.02 -8.25
C SER A 155 -5.99 13.67 -8.29
N GLU A 156 -6.34 12.80 -9.23
CA GLU A 156 -5.69 11.50 -9.41
C GLU A 156 -4.18 11.66 -9.63
N GLU A 157 -3.79 12.60 -10.50
CA GLU A 157 -2.39 12.88 -10.85
C GLU A 157 -1.59 13.40 -9.66
N HIS A 158 -2.17 14.30 -8.85
CA HIS A 158 -1.48 14.82 -7.67
C HIS A 158 -1.27 13.72 -6.63
N LEU A 159 -2.32 12.98 -6.27
CA LEU A 159 -2.25 11.89 -5.30
C LEU A 159 -1.27 10.79 -5.73
N ALA A 160 -1.28 10.43 -7.01
CA ALA A 160 -0.34 9.47 -7.59
C ALA A 160 1.12 9.91 -7.45
N SER A 161 1.39 11.21 -7.57
CA SER A 161 2.75 11.78 -7.54
C SER A 161 3.40 11.84 -6.14
N LEU A 162 2.62 11.78 -5.06
CA LEU A 162 3.13 11.93 -3.70
C LEU A 162 3.89 10.69 -3.21
N SER A 163 4.88 10.88 -2.35
CA SER A 163 5.41 9.79 -1.51
C SER A 163 4.40 9.44 -0.41
N LEU A 164 4.57 8.30 0.28
CA LEU A 164 3.71 7.93 1.40
C LEU A 164 3.75 8.98 2.53
N GLU A 165 4.91 9.56 2.80
CA GLU A 165 5.10 10.60 3.82
C GLU A 165 4.41 11.92 3.44
N ASP A 166 4.53 12.34 2.19
CA ASP A 166 3.86 13.56 1.71
C ASP A 166 2.35 13.37 1.59
N TYR A 167 1.90 12.16 1.22
CA TYR A 167 0.48 11.79 1.18
C TYR A 167 -0.13 11.80 2.58
N THR A 168 0.52 11.20 3.57
CA THR A 168 0.04 11.24 4.97
C THR A 168 0.04 12.66 5.53
N LEU A 169 1.02 13.49 5.19
CA LEU A 169 1.03 14.91 5.56
C LEU A 169 -0.12 15.69 4.92
N LEU A 170 -0.46 15.41 3.66
CA LEU A 170 -1.61 16.00 2.99
C LEU A 170 -2.89 15.71 3.78
N LEU A 171 -3.13 14.43 4.09
CA LEU A 171 -4.35 13.96 4.75
C LEU A 171 -4.60 14.55 6.13
N LYS A 172 -3.55 14.95 6.87
CA LYS A 172 -3.69 15.58 8.19
C LYS A 172 -4.47 16.90 8.18
N ARG A 173 -4.59 17.58 7.02
CA ARG A 173 -5.38 18.81 6.90
C ARG A 173 -6.86 18.54 6.64
N PHE A 174 -7.19 17.43 5.98
CA PHE A 174 -8.49 17.15 5.36
C PHE A 174 -9.29 16.08 6.13
N PRO A 175 -10.55 15.79 5.73
CA PRO A 175 -11.30 14.68 6.31
C PRO A 175 -10.55 13.35 6.26
N ARG A 176 -10.61 12.63 7.38
CA ARG A 176 -9.88 11.38 7.64
C ARG A 176 -10.53 10.16 7.02
N GLU A 177 -11.77 10.30 6.57
CA GLU A 177 -12.54 9.19 6.07
C GLU A 177 -11.95 8.65 4.78
N MET A 178 -11.90 7.33 4.69
CA MET A 178 -11.39 6.62 3.52
C MET A 178 -12.34 5.51 3.12
N ILE A 179 -12.28 5.15 1.85
CA ILE A 179 -12.94 3.97 1.32
C ILE A 179 -11.91 2.92 0.94
N ALA A 180 -12.24 1.65 1.16
CA ALA A 180 -11.36 0.53 0.92
C ALA A 180 -11.92 -0.41 -0.14
N HIS A 181 -11.03 -0.95 -0.97
CA HIS A 181 -11.30 -2.02 -1.90
C HIS A 181 -10.39 -3.20 -1.56
N VAL A 182 -10.99 -4.27 -1.05
CA VAL A 182 -10.29 -5.53 -0.82
C VAL A 182 -10.14 -6.30 -2.13
N THR A 183 -8.95 -6.81 -2.38
CA THR A 183 -8.63 -7.52 -3.62
C THR A 183 -8.89 -9.02 -3.48
N ARG A 184 -9.13 -9.70 -4.60
CA ARG A 184 -9.19 -11.17 -4.61
C ARG A 184 -7.84 -11.78 -4.96
N GLN A 185 -6.91 -11.75 -4.01
CA GLN A 185 -5.64 -12.46 -4.09
C GLN A 185 -5.68 -13.74 -3.25
N GLY A 186 -5.27 -14.86 -3.83
CA GLY A 186 -5.29 -16.15 -3.15
C GLY A 186 -6.63 -16.88 -3.32
N ILE A 187 -6.89 -17.85 -2.44
CA ILE A 187 -8.12 -18.65 -2.47
C ILE A 187 -9.21 -17.95 -1.69
N ARG A 188 -10.44 -17.95 -2.23
CA ARG A 188 -11.62 -17.44 -1.52
C ARG A 188 -12.08 -18.42 -0.44
N ASP A 189 -11.43 -18.40 0.72
CA ASP A 189 -11.60 -19.36 1.81
C ASP A 189 -12.71 -19.01 2.81
N HIS A 190 -13.22 -17.78 2.73
CA HIS A 190 -14.30 -17.31 3.58
C HIS A 190 -15.32 -16.48 2.79
N ILE A 191 -16.56 -16.49 3.28
CA ILE A 191 -17.70 -15.78 2.71
C ILE A 191 -18.60 -15.28 3.83
N GLY A 192 -18.99 -14.02 3.75
CA GLY A 192 -20.02 -13.42 4.58
C GLY A 192 -21.35 -13.42 3.84
N LEU A 193 -22.41 -13.95 4.47
CA LEU A 193 -23.79 -14.00 3.95
C LEU A 193 -24.02 -14.88 2.70
N PHE A 194 -25.26 -15.35 2.56
CA PHE A 194 -25.69 -16.25 1.47
C PHE A 194 -25.58 -15.63 0.07
N TYR A 195 -25.62 -14.31 -0.06
CA TYR A 195 -25.63 -13.60 -1.35
C TYR A 195 -24.23 -13.20 -1.86
N HIS A 196 -23.17 -13.26 -1.04
CA HIS A 196 -21.80 -12.88 -1.45
C HIS A 196 -20.87 -14.09 -1.65
N THR A 197 -21.37 -15.14 -2.29
CA THR A 197 -20.66 -16.43 -2.44
C THR A 197 -19.91 -16.59 -3.76
N ALA A 198 -19.99 -15.59 -4.66
CA ALA A 198 -19.40 -15.68 -6.00
C ALA A 198 -17.89 -15.96 -5.98
N GLY A 199 -17.45 -17.09 -6.53
CA GLY A 199 -16.05 -17.50 -6.54
C GLY A 199 -15.54 -18.10 -5.23
N ALA A 200 -16.42 -18.48 -4.30
CA ALA A 200 -16.05 -19.24 -3.11
C ALA A 200 -15.25 -20.49 -3.49
N GLY A 201 -14.12 -20.69 -2.82
CA GLY A 201 -13.21 -21.80 -3.08
C GLY A 201 -12.46 -21.74 -4.41
N ALA A 202 -12.50 -20.62 -5.13
CA ALA A 202 -11.68 -20.39 -6.32
C ALA A 202 -10.43 -19.59 -5.96
N TYR A 203 -9.34 -19.87 -6.68
CA TYR A 203 -8.12 -19.06 -6.65
C TYR A 203 -8.24 -17.85 -7.59
N ALA A 204 -7.72 -16.71 -7.16
CA ALA A 204 -7.61 -15.51 -7.96
C ALA A 204 -6.29 -14.77 -7.74
N ASN A 205 -5.81 -14.10 -8.80
CA ASN A 205 -4.64 -13.22 -8.81
C ASN A 205 -5.02 -11.76 -8.94
N GLY A 206 -6.08 -11.34 -8.25
CA GLY A 206 -6.68 -10.03 -8.38
C GLY A 206 -5.68 -8.90 -8.16
N PHE A 207 -4.94 -8.91 -7.06
CA PHE A 207 -3.96 -7.86 -6.79
C PHE A 207 -2.79 -7.89 -7.77
N MET A 208 -2.29 -9.09 -8.13
CA MET A 208 -1.22 -9.19 -9.13
C MET A 208 -1.62 -8.53 -10.45
N LYS A 209 -2.82 -8.84 -10.97
CA LYS A 209 -3.37 -8.21 -12.19
C LYS A 209 -3.52 -6.70 -12.05
N MET A 210 -4.02 -6.22 -10.90
CA MET A 210 -4.12 -4.78 -10.62
C MET A 210 -2.74 -4.10 -10.61
N ALA A 211 -1.70 -4.75 -10.08
CA ALA A 211 -0.34 -4.24 -10.07
C ALA A 211 0.29 -4.24 -11.49
N GLU A 212 -0.07 -5.21 -12.34
CA GLU A 212 0.38 -5.23 -13.74
C GLU A 212 -0.18 -4.08 -14.57
N ASP A 213 -1.44 -3.75 -14.34
CA ASP A 213 -2.16 -2.68 -15.04
C ASP A 213 -1.93 -1.29 -14.41
N GLY A 214 -1.68 -1.27 -13.10
CA GLY A 214 -1.63 -0.03 -12.30
C GLY A 214 -3.00 0.61 -12.08
N ARG A 215 -4.10 -0.10 -12.37
CA ARG A 215 -5.47 0.41 -12.37
C ARG A 215 -6.44 -0.48 -11.62
N LEU A 216 -7.36 0.14 -10.88
CA LEU A 216 -8.55 -0.48 -10.30
C LEU A 216 -9.75 -0.20 -11.22
N ARG A 217 -10.45 -1.25 -11.66
CA ARG A 217 -11.64 -1.15 -12.51
C ARG A 217 -12.83 -1.88 -11.92
N SER A 218 -14.01 -1.51 -12.38
CA SER A 218 -15.25 -2.22 -12.07
C SER A 218 -15.23 -3.64 -12.65
N PRO A 219 -16.08 -4.55 -12.15
CA PRO A 219 -16.15 -5.91 -12.67
C PRO A 219 -16.30 -5.99 -14.18
N LEU A 220 -17.14 -5.15 -14.80
CA LEU A 220 -17.28 -5.09 -16.25
C LEU A 220 -16.14 -4.31 -16.92
N GLY A 221 -15.62 -3.25 -16.30
CA GLY A 221 -14.45 -2.50 -16.80
C GLY A 221 -13.22 -3.38 -17.04
N VAL A 222 -12.99 -4.40 -16.18
CA VAL A 222 -11.92 -5.40 -16.38
C VAL A 222 -12.06 -6.12 -17.72
N TYR A 223 -13.26 -6.61 -18.07
CA TYR A 223 -13.48 -7.33 -19.34
C TYR A 223 -13.39 -6.41 -20.56
N LEU A 224 -13.69 -5.11 -20.42
CA LEU A 224 -13.67 -4.16 -21.53
C LEU A 224 -12.27 -3.77 -22.00
N VAL A 225 -11.24 -4.04 -21.19
CA VAL A 225 -9.82 -3.76 -21.48
C VAL A 225 -8.98 -5.02 -21.72
N GLU A 226 -9.55 -6.22 -21.56
CA GLU A 226 -8.83 -7.45 -21.90
C GLU A 226 -8.49 -7.49 -23.40
N GLU A 227 -7.30 -7.99 -23.74
CA GLU A 227 -6.80 -8.05 -25.12
C GLU A 227 -7.75 -8.77 -26.09
N GLU A 228 -8.52 -9.74 -25.59
CA GLU A 228 -9.55 -10.47 -26.34
C GLU A 228 -10.97 -10.02 -25.94
N LYS A 229 -11.24 -8.71 -26.05
CA LYS A 229 -12.48 -8.04 -25.61
C LYS A 229 -13.78 -8.77 -25.95
N GLU A 230 -13.90 -9.32 -27.17
CA GLU A 230 -15.11 -10.06 -27.59
C GLU A 230 -15.28 -11.38 -26.81
N LYS A 231 -14.18 -12.12 -26.59
CA LYS A 231 -14.20 -13.34 -25.76
C LYS A 231 -14.42 -13.01 -24.28
N ALA A 232 -13.84 -11.92 -23.81
CA ALA A 232 -14.01 -11.40 -22.46
C ALA A 232 -15.49 -11.06 -22.18
N ILE A 233 -16.15 -10.38 -23.12
CA ILE A 233 -17.59 -10.07 -23.04
C ILE A 233 -18.44 -11.34 -23.13
N ALA A 234 -18.09 -12.27 -24.02
CA ALA A 234 -18.80 -13.56 -24.09
C ALA A 234 -18.72 -14.34 -22.77
N LYS A 235 -17.57 -14.29 -22.10
CA LYS A 235 -17.36 -14.89 -20.77
C LYS A 235 -18.14 -14.15 -19.69
N PHE A 236 -18.12 -12.81 -19.71
CA PHE A 236 -18.89 -11.97 -18.78
C PHE A 236 -20.39 -12.27 -18.85
N LEU A 237 -20.94 -12.35 -20.07
CA LEU A 237 -22.34 -12.69 -20.34
C LEU A 237 -22.64 -14.19 -20.21
N GLN A 238 -21.63 -15.02 -19.92
CA GLN A 238 -21.74 -16.47 -19.76
C GLN A 238 -22.45 -17.15 -20.95
N LEU A 239 -22.09 -16.74 -22.18
CA LEU A 239 -22.82 -17.14 -23.39
C LEU A 239 -22.85 -18.66 -23.64
N ASP A 240 -21.94 -19.41 -23.02
CA ASP A 240 -21.94 -20.88 -23.06
C ASP A 240 -23.14 -21.54 -22.38
N ARG A 241 -23.85 -20.81 -21.52
CA ARG A 241 -25.05 -21.32 -20.84
C ARG A 241 -26.29 -21.28 -21.72
N TYR A 242 -26.27 -20.54 -22.82
CA TYR A 242 -27.44 -20.34 -23.68
C TYR A 242 -27.32 -21.17 -24.96
N LYS A 243 -28.46 -21.75 -25.36
CA LYS A 243 -28.55 -22.59 -26.56
C LYS A 243 -28.88 -21.76 -27.80
N THR A 244 -29.60 -20.66 -27.62
CA THR A 244 -30.08 -19.82 -28.74
C THR A 244 -29.66 -18.37 -28.57
N GLN A 245 -29.52 -17.66 -29.71
CA GLN A 245 -29.30 -16.22 -29.74
C GLN A 245 -30.38 -15.45 -28.96
N LYS A 246 -31.64 -15.86 -29.08
CA LYS A 246 -32.77 -15.23 -28.40
C LYS A 246 -32.66 -15.29 -26.86
N GLU A 247 -32.22 -16.43 -26.31
CA GLU A 247 -31.98 -16.57 -24.87
C GLU A 247 -30.85 -15.66 -24.39
N ALA A 248 -29.76 -15.57 -25.16
CA ALA A 248 -28.63 -14.70 -24.83
C ALA A 248 -29.02 -13.21 -24.89
N LEU A 249 -29.79 -12.79 -25.90
CA LEU A 249 -30.30 -11.42 -26.00
C LEU A 249 -31.26 -11.09 -24.86
N ALA A 250 -32.15 -12.00 -24.48
CA ALA A 250 -33.03 -11.80 -23.32
C ALA A 250 -32.24 -11.67 -22.01
N HIS A 251 -31.12 -12.40 -21.86
CA HIS A 251 -30.23 -12.20 -20.73
C HIS A 251 -29.56 -10.82 -20.75
N LEU A 252 -29.06 -10.39 -21.92
CA LEU A 252 -28.51 -9.04 -22.07
C LEU A 252 -29.55 -7.98 -21.67
N ASP A 253 -30.78 -8.09 -22.17
CA ASP A 253 -31.89 -7.18 -21.83
C ASP A 253 -32.19 -7.16 -20.33
N SER A 254 -32.04 -8.28 -19.61
CA SER A 254 -32.19 -8.30 -18.15
C SER A 254 -31.06 -7.59 -17.39
N LEU A 255 -29.87 -7.48 -18.00
CA LEU A 255 -28.72 -6.76 -17.43
C LEU A 255 -28.79 -5.26 -17.72
N VAL A 256 -29.26 -4.90 -18.92
CA VAL A 256 -29.27 -3.50 -19.43
C VAL A 256 -30.66 -2.87 -19.47
N GLY A 257 -31.71 -3.58 -19.03
CA GLY A 257 -33.10 -3.12 -18.97
C GLY A 257 -33.72 -3.33 -17.57
N GLY A 258 -34.76 -2.55 -17.22
CA GLY A 258 -35.44 -2.57 -15.91
C GLY A 258 -34.99 -1.47 -14.94
N GLU A 259 -35.48 -1.49 -13.69
CA GLU A 259 -35.02 -0.60 -12.59
C GLU A 259 -33.49 -0.69 -12.46
N GLN A 260 -32.77 0.28 -13.04
CA GLN A 260 -31.33 0.19 -13.29
C GLN A 260 -30.50 0.15 -11.99
N GLY A 261 -31.11 0.47 -10.85
CA GLY A 261 -30.53 0.39 -9.51
C GLY A 261 -30.56 -1.00 -8.84
N GLY A 262 -30.90 -2.08 -9.54
CA GLY A 262 -30.89 -3.43 -8.97
C GLY A 262 -29.49 -4.08 -8.87
N SER A 263 -29.33 -5.02 -7.93
CA SER A 263 -28.11 -5.86 -7.82
C SER A 263 -27.86 -6.64 -9.12
N GLY A 264 -26.64 -6.62 -9.64
CA GLY A 264 -26.26 -7.32 -10.86
C GLY A 264 -26.64 -6.64 -12.17
N SER A 265 -27.26 -5.45 -12.14
CA SER A 265 -27.54 -4.63 -13.32
C SER A 265 -26.25 -4.09 -13.96
N TYR A 266 -26.36 -3.51 -15.17
CA TYR A 266 -25.26 -2.78 -15.80
C TYR A 266 -24.59 -1.79 -14.85
N VAL A 267 -25.40 -0.95 -14.18
CA VAL A 267 -24.92 0.11 -13.29
C VAL A 267 -24.11 -0.46 -12.12
N ASP A 268 -24.57 -1.57 -11.55
CA ASP A 268 -23.86 -2.30 -10.49
C ASP A 268 -22.53 -2.87 -11.00
N ARG A 269 -22.55 -3.53 -12.15
CA ARG A 269 -21.35 -4.13 -12.77
C ARG A 269 -20.33 -3.09 -13.25
N MET A 270 -20.77 -1.87 -13.50
CA MET A 270 -19.94 -0.75 -13.91
C MET A 270 -19.41 0.08 -12.76
N ALA A 271 -19.96 -0.07 -11.56
CA ALA A 271 -19.40 0.57 -10.38
C ALA A 271 -18.17 -0.20 -9.88
N VAL A 272 -17.19 0.55 -9.38
CA VAL A 272 -16.22 0.00 -8.42
C VAL A 272 -16.90 0.04 -7.06
N HIS A 273 -16.92 -1.11 -6.39
CA HIS A 273 -17.49 -1.26 -5.06
C HIS A 273 -16.42 -1.06 -4.00
N PHE A 274 -16.74 -0.25 -3.00
CA PHE A 274 -15.88 0.01 -1.86
C PHE A 274 -16.66 -0.11 -0.55
N ALA A 275 -15.93 -0.20 0.55
CA ALA A 275 -16.46 -0.05 1.90
C ALA A 275 -15.88 1.20 2.57
N THR A 276 -16.72 2.03 3.18
CA THR A 276 -16.27 3.25 3.89
C THR A 276 -15.81 2.90 5.29
N GLU A 277 -14.64 3.36 5.70
CA GLU A 277 -14.10 3.17 7.06
C GLU A 277 -13.90 1.69 7.51
N GLU A 278 -14.03 0.71 6.63
CA GLU A 278 -13.72 -0.71 6.87
C GLU A 278 -13.25 -1.38 5.57
N VAL A 279 -12.62 -2.56 5.64
CA VAL A 279 -12.13 -3.28 4.45
C VAL A 279 -13.18 -4.24 3.86
N ALA A 280 -14.15 -4.68 4.68
CA ALA A 280 -15.23 -5.60 4.28
C ALA A 280 -14.71 -6.90 3.63
N ASP A 281 -13.58 -7.40 4.11
CA ASP A 281 -12.90 -8.62 3.64
C ASP A 281 -13.82 -9.84 3.66
N VAL A 282 -14.62 -9.98 4.71
CA VAL A 282 -15.56 -11.10 4.80
C VAL A 282 -16.55 -11.19 3.63
N TYR A 283 -16.93 -10.06 3.04
CA TYR A 283 -17.90 -10.01 1.94
C TYR A 283 -17.25 -10.02 0.56
N TYR A 284 -16.11 -9.34 0.41
CA TYR A 284 -15.53 -9.07 -0.92
C TYR A 284 -14.11 -9.63 -1.09
N GLY A 285 -13.44 -9.93 0.01
CA GLY A 285 -12.10 -10.50 0.07
C GLY A 285 -12.05 -11.97 -0.33
N SER A 286 -10.87 -12.54 -0.13
CA SER A 286 -10.53 -13.87 -0.62
C SER A 286 -9.93 -14.72 0.48
N GLU A 287 -8.72 -14.40 0.92
CA GLU A 287 -7.91 -15.32 1.68
C GLU A 287 -7.64 -14.78 3.09
N THR A 288 -8.32 -15.36 4.08
CA THR A 288 -8.26 -14.95 5.48
C THR A 288 -6.81 -14.76 5.93
N GLY A 289 -6.46 -13.61 6.51
CA GLY A 289 -5.10 -13.35 6.99
C GLY A 289 -4.02 -13.17 5.89
N ASN A 290 -4.38 -13.19 4.62
CA ASN A 290 -3.55 -12.76 3.49
C ASN A 290 -4.25 -11.67 2.65
N GLU A 291 -5.12 -10.88 3.28
CA GLU A 291 -5.93 -9.88 2.61
C GLU A 291 -5.10 -8.69 2.14
N ILE A 292 -5.13 -8.43 0.84
CA ILE A 292 -4.52 -7.24 0.23
C ILE A 292 -5.64 -6.30 -0.15
N PHE A 293 -5.52 -5.04 0.23
CA PHE A 293 -6.54 -4.03 -0.04
C PHE A 293 -5.91 -2.68 -0.39
N VAL A 294 -6.71 -1.83 -1.02
CA VAL A 294 -6.34 -0.47 -1.39
C VAL A 294 -7.28 0.48 -0.68
N ILE A 295 -6.75 1.55 -0.08
CA ILE A 295 -7.56 2.63 0.48
C ILE A 295 -7.39 3.91 -0.32
N TYR A 296 -8.50 4.62 -0.50
CA TYR A 296 -8.58 5.92 -1.14
C TYR A 296 -9.22 6.93 -0.18
N PRO A 297 -8.77 8.19 -0.13
CA PRO A 297 -9.42 9.23 0.65
C PRO A 297 -10.83 9.45 0.14
N SER A 298 -11.81 9.50 1.02
CA SER A 298 -13.19 9.78 0.63
C SER A 298 -13.30 11.14 -0.09
N ALA A 299 -12.45 12.11 0.24
CA ALA A 299 -12.37 13.42 -0.42
C ALA A 299 -11.96 13.34 -1.92
N TYR A 300 -11.12 12.36 -2.28
CA TYR A 300 -10.79 12.06 -3.69
C TYR A 300 -12.02 11.57 -4.45
N ILE A 301 -12.78 10.68 -3.82
CA ILE A 301 -13.97 10.09 -4.42
C ILE A 301 -15.04 11.17 -4.62
N ALA A 302 -15.32 11.92 -3.56
CA ALA A 302 -16.29 13.00 -3.57
C ALA A 302 -16.00 14.07 -4.63
N SER A 303 -14.73 14.43 -4.84
CA SER A 303 -14.37 15.51 -5.76
C SER A 303 -14.19 15.07 -7.21
N GLN A 304 -13.80 13.81 -7.47
CA GLN A 304 -13.39 13.36 -8.81
C GLN A 304 -14.40 12.43 -9.49
N TYR A 305 -15.30 11.79 -8.74
CA TYR A 305 -16.19 10.76 -9.27
C TYR A 305 -17.65 11.01 -8.91
N TYR A 306 -18.55 10.47 -9.72
CA TYR A 306 -19.93 10.27 -9.33
C TYR A 306 -20.04 9.02 -8.45
N PHE A 307 -20.84 9.11 -7.39
CA PHE A 307 -20.96 8.03 -6.42
C PHE A 307 -22.37 7.91 -5.83
N ASN A 308 -22.67 6.75 -5.25
CA ASN A 308 -23.85 6.51 -4.43
C ASN A 308 -23.46 5.80 -3.13
N GLY A 309 -24.00 6.26 -2.00
CA GLY A 309 -23.70 5.72 -0.68
C GLY A 309 -23.33 6.80 0.35
N LYS A 310 -22.54 6.47 1.36
CA LYS A 310 -22.04 7.38 2.40
C LYS A 310 -20.52 7.33 2.50
N LEU A 311 -19.88 8.49 2.32
CA LEU A 311 -18.42 8.59 2.32
C LEU A 311 -17.82 9.00 3.68
N ASN A 312 -18.65 9.37 4.66
CA ASN A 312 -18.22 9.92 5.95
C ASN A 312 -18.39 8.99 7.16
N GLU A 313 -19.07 7.86 7.01
CA GLU A 313 -19.33 6.92 8.08
C GLU A 313 -19.35 5.50 7.54
N GLY A 314 -18.84 4.55 8.32
CA GLY A 314 -19.00 3.15 8.01
C GLY A 314 -20.44 2.71 8.24
N GLY A 315 -20.95 1.87 7.34
CA GLY A 315 -22.29 1.29 7.41
C GLY A 315 -22.41 0.07 8.32
N GLY A 316 -21.29 -0.53 8.72
CA GLY A 316 -21.25 -1.77 9.50
C GLY A 316 -21.79 -2.96 8.71
N GLY A 317 -20.90 -3.77 8.14
CA GLY A 317 -21.29 -4.98 7.42
C GLY A 317 -21.78 -4.71 6.00
N TYR A 318 -22.66 -5.56 5.47
CA TYR A 318 -23.09 -5.54 4.06
C TYR A 318 -23.76 -4.25 3.57
N TRP A 319 -24.25 -3.39 4.49
CA TRP A 319 -24.90 -2.12 4.14
C TRP A 319 -23.90 -0.99 3.84
N ASN A 320 -22.60 -1.27 3.88
CA ASN A 320 -21.55 -0.29 3.67
C ASN A 320 -21.02 -0.22 2.23
N ASP A 321 -21.78 -0.73 1.26
CA ASP A 321 -21.38 -0.73 -0.13
C ASP A 321 -21.44 0.70 -0.72
N GLN A 322 -20.36 1.11 -1.38
CA GLN A 322 -20.25 2.40 -2.06
C GLN A 322 -20.05 2.16 -3.54
N TRP A 323 -20.97 2.66 -4.36
CA TRP A 323 -20.87 2.58 -5.81
C TRP A 323 -20.11 3.80 -6.32
N VAL A 324 -18.98 3.59 -6.98
CA VAL A 324 -18.19 4.65 -7.60
C VAL A 324 -18.08 4.37 -9.09
N TRP A 325 -18.60 5.28 -9.92
CA TRP A 325 -18.55 5.15 -11.38
C TRP A 325 -17.30 5.84 -11.93
N ALA A 326 -16.23 5.05 -12.06
CA ALA A 326 -15.02 5.44 -12.76
C ALA A 326 -15.17 5.23 -14.28
N ASN A 327 -14.29 5.85 -15.06
CA ASN A 327 -14.23 5.57 -16.50
C ASN A 327 -13.97 4.07 -16.76
N GLU A 328 -14.75 3.49 -17.66
CA GLU A 328 -14.84 2.05 -17.90
C GLU A 328 -13.51 1.42 -18.31
N GLU A 329 -12.68 2.15 -19.06
CA GLU A 329 -11.43 1.66 -19.64
C GLU A 329 -10.21 2.18 -18.89
N ARG A 330 -10.24 3.41 -18.38
CA ARG A 330 -9.14 3.97 -17.57
C ARG A 330 -9.13 3.42 -16.15
N GLY A 331 -10.30 3.23 -15.53
CA GLY A 331 -10.40 2.93 -14.10
C GLY A 331 -9.83 4.04 -13.21
N MET A 332 -9.41 3.66 -12.01
CA MET A 332 -8.76 4.52 -11.02
C MET A 332 -7.28 4.14 -10.89
N ASP A 333 -6.39 5.13 -10.78
CA ASP A 333 -4.96 4.87 -10.56
C ASP A 333 -4.72 4.21 -9.19
N LEU A 334 -3.98 3.10 -9.18
CA LEU A 334 -3.60 2.41 -7.96
C LEU A 334 -2.70 3.28 -7.07
N ASN A 335 -1.90 4.16 -7.67
CA ASN A 335 -0.99 5.06 -6.97
C ASN A 335 -1.68 6.27 -6.34
N ALA A 336 -2.92 6.58 -6.73
CA ALA A 336 -3.72 7.60 -6.06
C ALA A 336 -4.22 7.12 -4.67
N GLY A 337 -4.17 5.81 -4.40
CA GLY A 337 -4.47 5.20 -3.11
C GLY A 337 -3.22 4.70 -2.38
N ILE A 338 -3.45 4.01 -1.27
CA ILE A 338 -2.41 3.32 -0.49
C ILE A 338 -2.73 1.84 -0.47
N VAL A 339 -1.75 1.01 -0.86
CA VAL A 339 -1.88 -0.44 -0.88
C VAL A 339 -1.43 -1.03 0.45
N PHE A 340 -2.25 -1.88 1.05
CA PHE A 340 -1.96 -2.61 2.28
C PHE A 340 -1.69 -4.07 1.97
N ILE A 341 -0.52 -4.56 2.39
CA ILE A 341 -0.09 -5.93 2.18
C ILE A 341 0.23 -6.56 3.55
N PRO A 342 -0.26 -7.77 3.85
CA PRO A 342 0.05 -8.43 5.11
C PRO A 342 1.53 -8.81 5.12
N GLU A 343 2.26 -8.40 6.15
CA GLU A 343 3.71 -8.59 6.25
C GLU A 343 4.07 -10.06 6.46
N GLU A 344 3.37 -10.72 7.38
CA GLU A 344 3.78 -12.01 7.97
C GLU A 344 2.96 -13.20 7.45
N ALA A 345 2.01 -12.97 6.54
CA ALA A 345 1.23 -14.06 5.93
C ALA A 345 2.17 -15.07 5.25
N ARG A 346 1.98 -16.36 5.54
CA ARG A 346 2.81 -17.44 5.01
C ARG A 346 2.23 -17.89 3.67
N VAL A 347 2.92 -17.57 2.58
CA VAL A 347 2.41 -17.75 1.22
C VAL A 347 3.36 -18.58 0.35
N ASP A 348 2.80 -19.29 -0.62
CA ASP A 348 3.53 -20.03 -1.64
C ASP A 348 4.38 -19.09 -2.51
N ARG A 349 5.62 -19.51 -2.79
CA ARG A 349 6.61 -18.72 -3.53
C ARG A 349 6.23 -18.41 -4.97
N LYS A 350 5.30 -19.16 -5.56
CA LYS A 350 4.89 -19.00 -6.96
C LYS A 350 3.57 -18.25 -7.07
N THR A 351 2.62 -18.56 -6.20
CA THR A 351 1.23 -18.10 -6.37
C THR A 351 0.87 -16.93 -5.47
N GLY A 352 1.64 -16.68 -4.40
CA GLY A 352 1.32 -15.66 -3.39
C GLY A 352 0.08 -15.99 -2.56
N SER A 353 -0.43 -17.22 -2.62
CA SER A 353 -1.53 -17.75 -1.81
C SER A 353 -1.00 -18.49 -0.57
N ARG A 354 -1.74 -18.48 0.53
CA ARG A 354 -1.47 -19.29 1.73
C ARG A 354 -1.53 -20.80 1.47
N TYR A 355 -2.22 -21.20 0.41
CA TYR A 355 -2.62 -22.58 0.19
C TYR A 355 -1.96 -23.19 -1.04
N GLU A 356 -1.95 -24.51 -1.06
CA GLU A 356 -1.48 -25.30 -2.21
C GLU A 356 -2.51 -25.24 -3.35
N ILE A 357 -1.99 -25.01 -4.56
CA ILE A 357 -2.76 -24.94 -5.80
C ILE A 357 -2.21 -25.99 -6.75
N ASP A 358 -3.09 -26.83 -7.29
CA ASP A 358 -2.71 -27.88 -8.22
C ASP A 358 -2.33 -27.33 -9.62
N LYS A 359 -1.90 -28.23 -10.49
CA LYS A 359 -1.50 -27.92 -11.87
C LYS A 359 -2.63 -27.32 -12.73
N ASP A 360 -3.88 -27.56 -12.35
CA ASP A 360 -5.08 -27.12 -13.06
C ASP A 360 -5.60 -25.80 -12.46
N GLY A 361 -4.89 -25.22 -11.49
CA GLY A 361 -5.23 -23.96 -10.84
C GLY A 361 -6.27 -24.10 -9.73
N ASN A 362 -6.55 -25.32 -9.27
CA ASN A 362 -7.53 -25.57 -8.24
C ASN A 362 -6.89 -25.70 -6.85
N PRO A 363 -7.56 -25.19 -5.80
CA PRO A 363 -7.18 -25.45 -4.42
C PRO A 363 -7.10 -26.93 -4.07
N VAL A 364 -6.02 -27.35 -3.41
CA VAL A 364 -5.89 -28.72 -2.89
C VAL A 364 -6.62 -28.83 -1.55
N LYS A 365 -7.71 -29.59 -1.52
CA LYS A 365 -8.48 -29.85 -0.28
C LYS A 365 -7.67 -30.71 0.70
N ASN A 366 -7.83 -30.44 1.99
CA ASN A 366 -7.19 -31.20 3.06
C ASN A 366 -7.92 -32.52 3.35
N SER A 367 -7.81 -33.47 2.41
CA SER A 367 -8.44 -34.79 2.53
C SER A 367 -7.96 -35.56 3.76
N LYS A 368 -6.72 -35.34 4.22
CA LYS A 368 -6.19 -36.00 5.42
C LYS A 368 -6.96 -35.60 6.67
N SER A 369 -7.20 -34.30 6.86
CA SER A 369 -8.00 -33.80 7.99
C SER A 369 -9.46 -34.20 7.88
N ALA A 370 -10.03 -34.16 6.67
CA ALA A 370 -11.40 -34.60 6.45
C ALA A 370 -11.60 -36.07 6.84
N GLU A 371 -10.68 -36.94 6.41
CA GLU A 371 -10.71 -38.37 6.74
C GLU A 371 -10.50 -38.63 8.23
N ALA A 372 -9.66 -37.83 8.89
CA ALA A 372 -9.45 -37.91 10.33
C ALA A 372 -10.72 -37.56 11.12
N ILE A 373 -11.41 -36.46 10.78
CA ILE A 373 -12.70 -36.11 11.40
C ILE A 373 -13.72 -37.21 11.12
N LYS A 374 -13.77 -37.73 9.89
CA LYS A 374 -14.70 -38.79 9.51
C LYS A 374 -14.54 -40.02 10.40
N LYS A 375 -13.31 -40.46 10.68
CA LYS A 375 -13.04 -41.56 11.62
C LYS A 375 -13.56 -41.29 13.03
N VAL A 376 -13.44 -40.05 13.53
CA VAL A 376 -13.98 -39.66 14.84
C VAL A 376 -15.51 -39.71 14.83
N VAL A 377 -16.14 -39.18 13.78
CA VAL A 377 -17.61 -39.11 13.66
C VAL A 377 -18.23 -40.49 13.45
N GLU A 378 -17.54 -41.38 12.75
CA GLU A 378 -17.97 -42.76 12.51
C GLU A 378 -17.62 -43.72 13.65
N ALA A 379 -16.96 -43.25 14.72
CA ALA A 379 -16.67 -44.05 15.89
C ALA A 379 -17.98 -44.50 16.59
N PRO A 380 -18.07 -45.76 17.07
CA PRO A 380 -19.29 -46.28 17.70
C PRO A 380 -19.82 -45.45 18.88
N ASP A 381 -18.93 -44.78 19.62
CA ASP A 381 -19.23 -43.97 20.79
C ASP A 381 -19.31 -42.45 20.50
N PHE A 382 -19.30 -42.03 19.22
CA PHE A 382 -19.25 -40.61 18.85
C PHE A 382 -20.32 -39.75 19.54
N LEU A 383 -21.57 -40.22 19.60
CA LEU A 383 -22.66 -39.45 20.23
C LEU A 383 -22.39 -39.22 21.72
N GLY A 384 -21.86 -40.22 22.43
CA GLY A 384 -21.50 -40.10 23.85
C GLY A 384 -20.24 -39.25 24.05
N PHE A 385 -19.28 -39.34 23.14
CA PHE A 385 -18.11 -38.47 23.09
C PHE A 385 -18.52 -37.00 22.94
N ALA A 386 -19.36 -36.69 21.96
CA ALA A 386 -19.84 -35.33 21.68
C ALA A 386 -20.64 -34.75 22.85
N GLU A 387 -21.54 -35.54 23.45
CA GLU A 387 -22.35 -35.12 24.60
C GLU A 387 -21.49 -34.73 25.80
N GLN A 388 -20.49 -35.55 26.16
CA GLN A 388 -19.59 -35.27 27.28
C GLN A 388 -18.81 -33.97 27.08
N ILE A 389 -18.26 -33.77 25.88
CA ILE A 389 -17.49 -32.56 25.57
C ILE A 389 -18.41 -31.33 25.56
N MET A 390 -19.59 -31.42 24.92
CA MET A 390 -20.55 -30.31 24.92
C MET A 390 -20.96 -29.90 26.33
N GLU A 391 -21.12 -30.86 27.25
CA GLU A 391 -21.41 -30.57 28.65
C GLU A 391 -20.22 -29.91 29.36
N ILE A 392 -18.99 -30.37 29.11
CA ILE A 392 -17.78 -29.70 29.61
C ILE A 392 -17.67 -28.27 29.08
N LEU A 393 -18.02 -28.04 27.81
CA LEU A 393 -17.93 -26.72 27.18
C LEU A 393 -18.90 -25.69 27.77
N ARG A 394 -20.03 -26.13 28.33
CA ARG A 394 -21.01 -25.28 29.05
C ARG A 394 -20.52 -24.81 30.42
N ARG A 395 -19.49 -25.45 30.98
CA ARG A 395 -18.91 -25.07 32.27
C ARG A 395 -18.20 -23.72 32.18
N THR A 396 -18.27 -22.98 33.28
CA THR A 396 -17.60 -21.68 33.46
C THR A 396 -16.38 -21.76 34.39
N ASP A 397 -16.09 -22.93 34.95
CA ASP A 397 -15.00 -23.14 35.91
C ASP A 397 -13.66 -23.51 35.23
N ASP A 398 -12.56 -23.28 35.96
CA ASP A 398 -11.18 -23.48 35.48
C ASP A 398 -10.83 -24.94 35.18
N LYS A 399 -11.61 -25.93 35.67
CA LYS A 399 -11.36 -27.36 35.38
C LYS A 399 -11.70 -27.72 33.95
N LYS A 400 -12.46 -26.88 33.23
CA LYS A 400 -12.81 -27.07 31.82
C LYS A 400 -11.59 -27.39 30.95
N ARG A 401 -10.48 -26.66 31.14
CA ARG A 401 -9.26 -26.85 30.34
C ARG A 401 -8.65 -28.24 30.56
N GLN A 402 -8.52 -28.63 31.83
CA GLN A 402 -7.98 -29.93 32.22
C GLN A 402 -8.86 -31.09 31.74
N LEU A 403 -10.18 -30.93 31.77
CA LEU A 403 -11.12 -31.93 31.28
C LEU A 403 -11.05 -32.10 29.75
N LEU A 404 -10.80 -31.03 29.00
CA LEU A 404 -10.61 -31.11 27.55
C LEU A 404 -9.27 -31.75 27.15
N GLU A 405 -8.24 -31.70 28.02
CA GLU A 405 -6.95 -32.33 27.76
C GLU A 405 -7.07 -33.85 27.60
N SER A 406 -7.88 -34.52 28.42
CA SER A 406 -8.10 -35.97 28.25
C SER A 406 -8.75 -36.34 26.91
N PHE A 407 -9.58 -35.45 26.35
CA PHE A 407 -10.16 -35.67 25.01
C PHE A 407 -9.15 -35.38 23.90
N ARG A 408 -8.22 -34.43 24.09
CA ARG A 408 -7.09 -34.24 23.17
C ARG A 408 -6.19 -35.48 23.14
N ASP A 409 -5.84 -36.01 24.32
CA ASP A 409 -5.07 -37.25 24.43
C ASP A 409 -5.77 -38.41 23.73
N LYS A 410 -7.10 -38.52 23.87
CA LYS A 410 -7.90 -39.52 23.14
C LYS A 410 -7.82 -39.31 21.62
N LEU A 411 -7.95 -38.08 21.12
CA LEU A 411 -7.82 -37.76 19.70
C LEU A 411 -6.43 -38.13 19.15
N GLU A 412 -5.38 -37.92 19.94
CA GLU A 412 -4.01 -38.31 19.57
C GLU A 412 -3.82 -39.83 19.56
N GLN A 413 -4.21 -40.51 20.65
CA GLN A 413 -3.94 -41.93 20.84
C GLN A 413 -4.80 -42.84 19.96
N GLU A 414 -6.09 -42.55 19.83
CA GLU A 414 -7.03 -43.41 19.10
C GLU A 414 -7.14 -43.05 17.62
N PHE A 415 -6.99 -41.77 17.27
CA PHE A 415 -7.22 -41.28 15.91
C PHE A 415 -5.97 -40.72 15.23
N GLY A 416 -4.84 -40.60 15.95
CA GLY A 416 -3.58 -40.06 15.42
C GLY A 416 -3.64 -38.56 15.10
N ILE A 417 -4.56 -37.82 15.73
CA ILE A 417 -4.81 -36.40 15.45
C ILE A 417 -3.95 -35.55 16.38
N THR A 418 -2.76 -35.16 15.92
CA THR A 418 -1.82 -34.31 16.67
C THR A 418 -1.89 -32.82 16.29
N ASP A 419 -2.61 -32.46 15.23
CA ASP A 419 -2.76 -31.06 14.81
C ASP A 419 -3.70 -30.33 15.78
N MET A 420 -3.18 -29.32 16.48
CA MET A 420 -3.92 -28.57 17.50
C MET A 420 -5.12 -27.81 16.92
N ARG A 421 -5.03 -27.28 15.69
CA ARG A 421 -6.17 -26.57 15.05
C ARG A 421 -7.29 -27.56 14.77
N LEU A 422 -6.94 -28.74 14.26
CA LEU A 422 -7.90 -29.83 14.00
C LEU A 422 -8.52 -30.36 15.30
N GLN A 423 -7.73 -30.55 16.36
CA GLN A 423 -8.25 -30.92 17.68
C GLN A 423 -9.23 -29.86 18.19
N MET A 424 -8.87 -28.56 18.12
CA MET A 424 -9.76 -27.47 18.54
C MET A 424 -11.05 -27.43 17.71
N ALA A 425 -10.98 -27.68 16.41
CA ALA A 425 -12.15 -27.75 15.53
C ALA A 425 -13.08 -28.91 15.92
N ILE A 426 -12.54 -30.10 16.13
CA ILE A 426 -13.32 -31.29 16.54
C ILE A 426 -13.98 -31.07 17.90
N LEU A 427 -13.26 -30.43 18.84
CA LEU A 427 -13.73 -30.19 20.21
C LEU A 427 -14.56 -28.90 20.34
N SER A 428 -14.93 -28.24 19.24
CA SER A 428 -15.79 -27.06 19.25
C SER A 428 -17.26 -27.43 19.47
N TYR A 429 -17.97 -26.67 20.31
CA TYR A 429 -19.37 -26.91 20.62
C TYR A 429 -20.25 -26.91 19.36
N ASN A 430 -20.09 -25.89 18.50
CA ASN A 430 -20.91 -25.75 17.30
C ASN A 430 -20.67 -26.89 16.31
N CYS A 431 -19.41 -27.31 16.17
CA CYS A 431 -19.02 -28.42 15.31
C CYS A 431 -19.60 -29.75 15.82
N LEU A 432 -19.47 -30.02 17.12
CA LEU A 432 -20.04 -31.21 17.74
C LEU A 432 -21.56 -31.26 17.63
N LEU A 433 -22.23 -30.12 17.84
CA LEU A 433 -23.68 -30.02 17.71
C LEU A 433 -24.15 -30.33 16.28
N ASP A 434 -23.54 -29.67 15.28
CA ASP A 434 -23.88 -29.88 13.86
C ASP A 434 -23.64 -31.33 13.42
N LEU A 435 -22.47 -31.89 13.72
CA LEU A 435 -22.15 -33.29 13.38
C LEU A 435 -23.06 -34.28 14.11
N THR A 436 -23.43 -34.02 15.37
CA THR A 436 -24.38 -34.84 16.13
C THR A 436 -25.75 -34.87 15.46
N ILE A 437 -26.24 -33.72 14.99
CA ILE A 437 -27.52 -33.62 14.26
C ILE A 437 -27.45 -34.48 12.99
N ARG A 438 -26.39 -34.32 12.20
CA ARG A 438 -26.21 -35.04 10.92
C ARG A 438 -26.07 -36.56 11.11
N VAL A 439 -25.37 -37.01 12.15
CA VAL A 439 -25.27 -38.45 12.50
C VAL A 439 -26.65 -39.02 12.86
N LYS A 440 -27.45 -38.30 13.66
CA LYS A 440 -28.81 -38.71 14.01
C LYS A 440 -29.73 -38.73 12.79
N SER A 441 -29.68 -37.71 11.94
CA SER A 441 -30.42 -37.64 10.68
C SER A 441 -30.11 -38.82 9.76
N ARG A 442 -28.82 -39.17 9.59
CA ARG A 442 -28.41 -40.36 8.82
C ARG A 442 -28.98 -41.65 9.41
N ALA A 443 -28.95 -41.81 10.74
CA ALA A 443 -29.51 -42.98 11.41
C ALA A 443 -31.04 -43.09 11.22
N ASN A 444 -31.73 -41.95 11.08
CA ASN A 444 -33.16 -41.87 10.78
C ASN A 444 -33.49 -42.04 9.28
N GLY A 445 -32.49 -42.26 8.42
CA GLY A 445 -32.69 -42.48 6.99
C GLY A 445 -32.88 -41.21 6.16
N GLU A 446 -32.52 -40.03 6.68
CA GLU A 446 -32.54 -38.78 5.92
C GLU A 446 -31.40 -38.73 4.88
N THR A 447 -31.69 -38.27 3.67
CA THR A 447 -30.77 -38.36 2.52
C THR A 447 -30.47 -37.01 1.84
N ASP A 448 -30.75 -35.86 2.45
CA ASP A 448 -30.37 -34.56 1.84
C ASP A 448 -28.84 -34.44 1.83
N PRO A 449 -28.19 -34.39 0.65
CA PRO A 449 -26.73 -34.29 0.56
C PRO A 449 -26.15 -33.05 1.25
N ARG A 450 -26.92 -31.95 1.36
CA ARG A 450 -26.50 -30.72 2.06
C ARG A 450 -26.46 -30.90 3.58
N HIS A 451 -27.18 -31.89 4.09
CA HIS A 451 -27.22 -32.27 5.50
C HIS A 451 -26.40 -33.55 5.76
N SER A 452 -25.52 -33.93 4.82
CA SER A 452 -24.64 -35.08 4.98
C SER A 452 -23.52 -34.81 5.99
N ILE A 453 -22.96 -35.90 6.56
CA ILE A 453 -21.77 -35.84 7.43
C ILE A 453 -20.59 -35.22 6.69
N ASP A 454 -20.35 -35.59 5.43
CA ASP A 454 -19.22 -35.07 4.64
C ASP A 454 -19.34 -33.54 4.43
N SER A 455 -20.56 -33.02 4.22
CA SER A 455 -20.79 -31.57 4.19
C SER A 455 -20.48 -30.91 5.53
N GLY A 456 -20.92 -31.50 6.66
CA GLY A 456 -20.62 -30.99 7.99
C GLY A 456 -19.12 -30.99 8.30
N ILE A 457 -18.39 -32.03 7.88
CA ILE A 457 -16.92 -32.06 7.98
C ILE A 457 -16.30 -30.91 7.19
N GLY A 458 -16.80 -30.64 5.97
CA GLY A 458 -16.38 -29.49 5.18
C GLY A 458 -16.61 -28.16 5.89
N ASP A 459 -17.76 -27.97 6.51
CA ASP A 459 -18.11 -26.77 7.28
C ASP A 459 -17.16 -26.60 8.48
N VAL A 460 -16.88 -27.67 9.23
CA VAL A 460 -15.93 -27.67 10.37
C VAL A 460 -14.52 -27.26 9.93
N LEU A 461 -14.01 -27.86 8.86
CA LEU A 461 -12.68 -27.53 8.36
C LEU A 461 -12.60 -26.09 7.82
N SER A 462 -13.67 -25.60 7.20
CA SER A 462 -13.74 -24.23 6.68
C SER A 462 -13.74 -23.20 7.80
N GLN A 463 -14.55 -23.41 8.84
CA GLN A 463 -14.58 -22.54 10.03
C GLN A 463 -13.24 -22.52 10.78
N ALA A 464 -12.49 -23.63 10.75
CA ALA A 464 -11.18 -23.73 11.35
C ALA A 464 -10.04 -23.20 10.46
N GLY A 465 -10.32 -22.77 9.22
CA GLY A 465 -9.32 -22.27 8.29
C GLY A 465 -8.32 -23.33 7.80
N ILE A 466 -8.74 -24.60 7.77
CA ILE A 466 -7.90 -25.76 7.40
C ILE A 466 -8.55 -26.67 6.35
N PHE A 467 -9.56 -26.16 5.63
CA PHE A 467 -10.23 -26.87 4.54
C PHE A 467 -9.32 -27.15 3.34
N TYR A 468 -8.36 -26.27 3.09
CA TYR A 468 -7.32 -26.43 2.07
C TYR A 468 -5.96 -26.73 2.72
N ASN A 469 -5.08 -27.41 1.98
CA ASN A 469 -3.70 -27.60 2.40
C ASN A 469 -2.96 -26.26 2.36
N GLU A 470 -2.21 -25.95 3.41
CA GLU A 470 -1.27 -24.82 3.39
C GLU A 470 -0.11 -25.12 2.42
N ALA A 471 0.50 -24.07 1.89
CA ALA A 471 1.66 -24.18 1.01
C ALA A 471 2.82 -24.95 1.69
N SER A 472 3.52 -25.78 0.91
CA SER A 472 4.53 -26.73 1.45
C SER A 472 5.90 -26.11 1.75
N ASP A 473 6.29 -25.05 1.04
CA ASP A 473 7.50 -24.25 1.31
C ASP A 473 7.15 -22.74 1.30
N PRO A 474 6.45 -22.27 2.35
CA PRO A 474 5.95 -20.89 2.37
C PRO A 474 7.06 -19.89 2.70
N ILE A 475 6.90 -18.67 2.21
CA ILE A 475 7.68 -17.48 2.60
C ILE A 475 6.75 -16.43 3.19
N ASN A 476 7.29 -15.36 3.75
CA ASN A 476 6.45 -14.24 4.19
C ASN A 476 5.93 -13.48 2.96
N SER A 477 4.69 -12.99 3.04
CA SER A 477 4.02 -12.24 1.97
C SER A 477 4.81 -10.99 1.57
N LYS A 478 5.39 -10.26 2.54
CA LYS A 478 6.30 -9.16 2.22
C LYS A 478 7.48 -9.58 1.34
N ASP A 479 8.14 -10.68 1.68
CA ASP A 479 9.29 -11.17 0.89
C ASP A 479 8.86 -11.61 -0.51
N PHE A 480 7.68 -12.22 -0.65
CA PHE A 480 7.08 -12.56 -1.94
C PHE A 480 6.87 -11.31 -2.81
N TRP A 481 6.17 -10.30 -2.27
CA TRP A 481 5.84 -9.08 -3.02
C TRP A 481 7.06 -8.23 -3.33
N GLU A 482 8.02 -8.10 -2.40
CA GLU A 482 9.28 -7.40 -2.67
C GLU A 482 10.09 -8.09 -3.77
N ALA A 483 10.12 -9.42 -3.81
CA ALA A 483 10.75 -10.17 -4.89
C ALA A 483 10.01 -9.96 -6.23
N TYR A 484 8.68 -9.94 -6.23
CA TYR A 484 7.86 -9.65 -7.40
C TYR A 484 8.13 -8.24 -7.94
N PHE A 485 8.13 -7.23 -7.08
CA PHE A 485 8.36 -5.83 -7.45
C PHE A 485 9.81 -5.55 -7.86
N THR A 486 10.79 -6.25 -7.28
CA THR A 486 12.19 -6.17 -7.73
C THR A 486 12.33 -6.65 -9.17
N LYS A 487 11.62 -7.72 -9.54
CA LYS A 487 11.58 -8.22 -10.92
C LYS A 487 10.75 -7.35 -11.86
N ASN A 488 9.79 -6.60 -11.32
CA ASN A 488 8.85 -5.77 -12.07
C ASN A 488 8.77 -4.35 -11.48
N PRO A 489 9.84 -3.54 -11.55
CA PRO A 489 9.91 -2.26 -10.84
C PRO A 489 8.85 -1.26 -11.28
N ASN A 490 8.40 -1.32 -12.54
CA ASN A 490 7.33 -0.48 -13.08
C ASN A 490 5.92 -0.88 -12.61
N LYS A 491 5.75 -2.06 -12.02
CA LYS A 491 4.47 -2.59 -11.51
C LYS A 491 4.30 -2.34 -10.00
N ARG A 492 5.29 -1.74 -9.34
CA ARG A 492 5.26 -1.50 -7.90
C ARG A 492 4.37 -0.28 -7.58
N PRO A 493 3.32 -0.42 -6.76
CA PRO A 493 2.60 0.73 -6.22
C PRO A 493 3.54 1.67 -5.47
N SER A 494 3.40 2.98 -5.68
CA SER A 494 4.26 4.00 -5.08
C SER A 494 4.07 4.13 -3.56
N LYS A 495 2.94 3.65 -3.04
CA LYS A 495 2.55 3.73 -1.62
C LYS A 495 2.11 2.35 -1.14
N ILE A 496 2.99 1.69 -0.38
CA ILE A 496 2.72 0.39 0.23
C ILE A 496 2.88 0.50 1.74
N VAL A 497 1.91 -0.03 2.47
CA VAL A 497 1.96 -0.27 3.92
C VAL A 497 1.97 -1.77 4.14
N TYR A 498 3.05 -2.28 4.71
CA TYR A 498 3.10 -3.65 5.20
C TYR A 498 2.52 -3.70 6.62
N TYR A 499 1.44 -4.45 6.82
CA TYR A 499 0.73 -4.49 8.09
C TYR A 499 0.86 -5.85 8.79
N ARG A 500 0.68 -5.85 10.12
CA ARG A 500 0.71 -7.06 10.96
C ARG A 500 -0.67 -7.36 11.53
N GLY A 501 -0.90 -8.62 11.85
CA GLY A 501 -2.20 -9.12 12.29
C GLY A 501 -3.05 -9.66 11.14
N THR A 502 -4.20 -10.24 11.48
CA THR A 502 -5.09 -10.93 10.52
C THR A 502 -6.35 -10.14 10.20
N ASP A 503 -6.63 -9.05 10.91
CA ASP A 503 -7.79 -8.18 10.69
C ASP A 503 -7.36 -6.95 9.86
N PRO A 504 -7.73 -6.88 8.57
CA PRO A 504 -7.34 -5.79 7.69
C PRO A 504 -8.00 -4.46 8.06
N SER A 505 -9.22 -4.48 8.61
CA SER A 505 -9.91 -3.27 9.07
C SER A 505 -9.22 -2.67 10.30
N GLN A 506 -8.81 -3.53 11.25
CA GLN A 506 -8.02 -3.10 12.40
C GLN A 506 -6.67 -2.52 11.98
N ALA A 507 -5.99 -3.15 11.03
CA ALA A 507 -4.72 -2.69 10.50
C ALA A 507 -4.83 -1.29 9.87
N PHE A 508 -5.85 -1.07 9.05
CA PHE A 508 -6.17 0.25 8.48
C PHE A 508 -6.41 1.29 9.59
N TRP A 509 -7.23 0.99 10.58
CA TRP A 509 -7.52 1.93 11.67
C TRP A 509 -6.29 2.25 12.51
N GLN A 510 -5.45 1.25 12.79
CA GLN A 510 -4.21 1.43 13.51
C GLN A 510 -3.27 2.36 12.75
N TRP A 511 -3.01 2.07 11.47
CA TRP A 511 -2.17 2.92 10.62
C TRP A 511 -2.65 4.37 10.63
N ARG A 512 -3.95 4.59 10.39
CA ARG A 512 -4.51 5.95 10.37
C ARG A 512 -4.33 6.70 11.69
N ARG A 513 -4.53 6.01 12.83
CA ARG A 513 -4.32 6.59 14.17
C ARG A 513 -2.85 6.94 14.41
N GLU A 514 -1.93 6.04 14.07
CA GLU A 514 -0.49 6.27 14.20
C GLU A 514 -0.01 7.44 13.35
N GLN A 515 -0.62 7.62 12.18
CA GLN A 515 -0.36 8.77 11.33
C GLN A 515 -1.02 10.06 11.83
N GLY A 516 -1.90 10.04 12.85
CA GLY A 516 -2.56 11.24 13.36
C GLY A 516 -3.52 11.89 12.36
N ILE A 517 -4.24 11.08 11.58
CA ILE A 517 -5.26 11.53 10.62
C ILE A 517 -6.64 11.42 11.28
N ASP A 518 -7.16 12.52 11.82
CA ASP A 518 -8.22 12.53 12.84
C ASP A 518 -9.39 13.48 12.58
N LYS A 519 -9.28 14.42 11.63
CA LYS A 519 -10.36 15.37 11.30
C LYS A 519 -11.51 14.67 10.60
N LYS A 520 -12.75 14.90 11.03
CA LYS A 520 -13.94 14.30 10.40
C LYS A 520 -14.60 15.21 9.37
N ALA A 521 -15.15 14.62 8.31
CA ALA A 521 -16.09 15.31 7.43
C ALA A 521 -17.33 15.81 8.19
N LYS A 522 -17.91 16.91 7.72
CA LYS A 522 -19.12 17.52 8.31
C LYS A 522 -20.41 16.89 7.80
N ASP A 523 -20.37 16.30 6.62
CA ASP A 523 -21.51 15.73 5.90
C ASP A 523 -21.10 14.45 5.15
N LYS A 524 -22.10 13.69 4.68
CA LYS A 524 -21.92 12.38 4.02
C LYS A 524 -21.28 12.43 2.63
N ASP A 525 -21.28 13.60 2.01
CA ASP A 525 -20.83 13.82 0.63
C ASP A 525 -19.53 14.62 0.61
N ILE A 526 -18.96 14.94 1.79
CA ILE A 526 -17.73 15.73 1.96
C ILE A 526 -17.83 17.09 1.27
N GLY A 527 -19.04 17.63 1.19
CA GLY A 527 -19.35 18.88 0.52
C GLY A 527 -19.59 18.76 -0.99
N PHE A 528 -19.56 17.58 -1.61
CA PHE A 528 -19.78 17.40 -3.05
C PHE A 528 -21.11 16.70 -3.34
N SER A 529 -22.22 17.26 -2.86
CA SER A 529 -23.55 16.66 -3.01
C SER A 529 -24.02 16.59 -4.47
N ASP A 530 -23.46 17.41 -5.36
CA ASP A 530 -23.70 17.37 -6.81
C ASP A 530 -23.10 16.13 -7.49
N ARG A 531 -22.16 15.45 -6.82
CA ARG A 531 -21.54 14.19 -7.28
C ARG A 531 -22.20 12.95 -6.70
N HIS A 532 -23.01 13.12 -5.66
CA HIS A 532 -23.86 12.05 -5.14
C HIS A 532 -25.08 11.90 -6.05
N VAL A 533 -25.10 10.82 -6.84
CA VAL A 533 -26.17 10.55 -7.79
C VAL A 533 -26.89 9.25 -7.48
N ASP A 534 -28.16 9.17 -7.84
CA ASP A 534 -28.91 7.92 -7.79
C ASP A 534 -28.42 6.94 -8.86
N ARG A 535 -28.68 5.65 -8.66
CA ARG A 535 -28.17 4.59 -9.53
C ARG A 535 -28.81 4.59 -10.93
N ASP A 536 -29.94 5.24 -11.10
CA ASP A 536 -30.61 5.43 -12.39
C ASP A 536 -30.30 6.79 -13.04
N ALA A 537 -29.39 7.58 -12.45
CA ALA A 537 -28.99 8.86 -13.00
C ALA A 537 -28.24 8.71 -14.35
N PRO A 538 -28.32 9.73 -15.24
CA PRO A 538 -27.58 9.73 -16.51
C PRO A 538 -26.08 9.48 -16.37
N GLU A 539 -25.48 9.97 -15.29
CA GLU A 539 -24.06 9.83 -14.98
C GLU A 539 -23.68 8.38 -14.68
N ALA A 540 -24.52 7.66 -13.94
CA ALA A 540 -24.32 6.25 -13.60
C ALA A 540 -24.53 5.32 -14.81
N THR A 541 -25.24 5.80 -15.83
CA THR A 541 -25.72 5.01 -16.99
C THR A 541 -25.05 5.43 -18.31
N ALA A 542 -24.09 6.36 -18.27
CA ALA A 542 -23.52 7.02 -19.44
C ALA A 542 -22.98 6.08 -20.53
N GLY A 543 -22.45 4.90 -20.16
CA GLY A 543 -21.91 3.93 -21.13
C GLY A 543 -22.86 2.80 -21.55
N LEU A 544 -24.09 2.77 -21.03
CA LEU A 544 -25.01 1.64 -21.17
C LEU A 544 -25.31 1.30 -22.64
N GLU A 545 -25.62 2.30 -23.47
CA GLU A 545 -25.94 2.07 -24.88
C GLU A 545 -24.75 1.59 -25.71
N ARG A 546 -23.54 2.07 -25.37
CA ARG A 546 -22.30 1.58 -25.98
C ARG A 546 -22.08 0.11 -25.63
N PHE A 547 -22.22 -0.25 -24.35
CA PHE A 547 -22.08 -1.63 -23.92
C PHE A 547 -23.14 -2.53 -24.55
N ARG A 548 -24.41 -2.11 -24.57
CA ARG A 548 -25.51 -2.84 -25.22
C ARG A 548 -25.17 -3.16 -26.67
N THR A 549 -24.74 -2.16 -27.43
CA THR A 549 -24.38 -2.33 -28.85
C THR A 549 -23.26 -3.36 -29.02
N LEU A 550 -22.21 -3.25 -28.22
CA LEU A 550 -21.06 -4.16 -28.28
C LEU A 550 -21.46 -5.60 -27.89
N ALA A 551 -22.22 -5.75 -26.81
CA ALA A 551 -22.69 -7.03 -26.31
C ALA A 551 -23.62 -7.73 -27.32
N THR A 552 -24.55 -6.99 -27.94
CA THR A 552 -25.44 -7.52 -28.99
C THR A 552 -24.62 -8.07 -30.15
N LYS A 553 -23.62 -7.32 -30.63
CA LYS A 553 -22.74 -7.79 -31.71
C LYS A 553 -22.03 -9.09 -31.35
N VAL A 554 -21.43 -9.17 -30.15
CA VAL A 554 -20.74 -10.38 -29.67
C VAL A 554 -21.68 -11.59 -29.61
N ILE A 555 -22.94 -11.38 -29.21
CA ILE A 555 -23.96 -12.42 -29.22
C ILE A 555 -24.27 -12.86 -30.66
N GLU A 556 -24.56 -11.91 -31.55
CA GLU A 556 -24.90 -12.19 -32.96
C GLU A 556 -23.79 -12.96 -33.69
N ASP A 557 -22.54 -12.53 -33.54
CA ASP A 557 -21.38 -13.16 -34.17
C ASP A 557 -21.22 -14.61 -33.68
N ARG A 558 -21.27 -14.83 -32.35
CA ARG A 558 -21.09 -16.15 -31.74
C ARG A 558 -22.13 -17.19 -32.19
N PHE A 559 -23.39 -16.79 -32.26
CA PHE A 559 -24.47 -17.73 -32.61
C PHE A 559 -24.56 -17.95 -34.12
N SER A 560 -24.20 -16.95 -34.94
CA SER A 560 -24.07 -17.11 -36.39
C SER A 560 -22.95 -18.09 -36.77
N GLU A 561 -21.81 -18.04 -36.07
CA GLU A 561 -20.72 -19.01 -36.25
C GLU A 561 -21.14 -20.44 -35.89
N ARG A 562 -21.90 -20.62 -34.81
CA ARG A 562 -22.43 -21.94 -34.39
C ARG A 562 -23.40 -22.52 -35.41
N GLU A 563 -24.27 -21.70 -36.00
CA GLU A 563 -25.17 -22.14 -37.06
C GLU A 563 -24.40 -22.54 -38.32
N THR A 564 -23.32 -21.83 -38.64
CA THR A 564 -22.45 -22.14 -39.79
C THR A 564 -21.64 -23.42 -39.57
N MET A 565 -21.25 -23.74 -38.33
CA MET A 565 -20.54 -24.98 -38.00
C MET A 565 -21.45 -26.21 -37.83
N ALA A 566 -22.75 -25.99 -37.62
CA ALA A 566 -23.75 -27.04 -37.47
C ALA A 566 -24.46 -27.42 -38.79
N ALA A 567 -24.35 -26.57 -39.81
CA ALA A 567 -24.76 -26.83 -41.19
C ALA A 567 -23.63 -27.53 -41.97
#